data_AF-A0A381WU16-F1
#
_entry.id   AF-A0A381WU16-F1
#
_cell.length_a   1.000
_cell.length_b   1.000
_cell.length_c   1.000
_cell.angle_alpha   90.00
_cell.angle_beta   90.00
_cell.angle_gamma   90.00
#
_symmetry.space_group_name_H-M   'P 1'
#
loop_
_entity.id
_entity.type
_entity.pdbx_description
1 polymer ?
#
loop_
_entity_poly.entity_id
_entity_poly.type
_entity_poly.pdbx_seq_one_letter_code
_entity_poly.pdbx_strand_id
1 'polypeptide(L)' 'MKKVTVLVTGADGFIGSHLVEMLYFKGHQVRALSQYNSFNNWGWLEDINCK' A
#
# COMPACT_ATOMS: atom_id res chain seq x y z
N MET A 1 9.18 17.31 -3.11
CA MET A 1 9.77 16.15 -3.84
C MET A 1 9.05 16.00 -5.18
N LYS A 2 9.70 15.42 -6.20
CA LYS A 2 9.03 15.11 -7.47
C LYS A 2 7.98 14.03 -7.23
N LYS A 3 6.73 14.28 -7.65
CA LYS A 3 5.68 13.27 -7.65
C LYS A 3 6.02 12.18 -8.66
N VAL A 4 5.94 10.92 -8.23
CA VAL A 4 6.19 9.74 -9.07
C VAL A 4 5.07 8.73 -8.82
N THR A 5 4.86 7.86 -9.80
CA THR A 5 3.93 6.74 -9.69
C THR A 5 4.70 5.51 -9.20
N VAL A 6 4.25 4.92 -8.09
CA VAL A 6 4.92 3.79 -7.43
C VAL A 6 3.99 2.59 -7.41
N LEU A 7 4.48 1.44 -7.89
CA LEU A 7 3.83 0.13 -7.69
C LEU A 7 4.53 -0.58 -6.53
N VAL A 8 3.78 -0.95 -5.51
CA VAL A 8 4.28 -1.73 -4.37
C VAL A 8 3.76 -3.15 -4.49
N THR A 9 4.66 -4.13 -4.58
CA THR A 9 4.34 -5.56 -4.48
C THR A 9 4.53 -6.02 -3.03
N GLY A 10 3.74 -7.01 -2.58
CA GLY A 10 3.68 -7.38 -1.16
C GLY A 10 3.15 -6.24 -0.28
N ALA A 11 2.27 -5.40 -0.84
CA ALA A 11 1.77 -4.19 -0.20
C ALA A 11 0.84 -4.48 0.98
N ASP A 12 0.25 -5.68 1.00
CA ASP A 12 -0.61 -6.21 2.06
C ASP A 12 0.16 -6.80 3.26
N GLY A 13 1.49 -6.88 3.18
CA GLY A 13 2.35 -7.32 4.28
C GLY A 13 2.55 -6.26 5.36
N PHE A 14 3.10 -6.68 6.51
CA PHE A 14 3.36 -5.79 7.65
C PHE A 14 4.21 -4.57 7.26
N ILE A 15 5.37 -4.76 6.62
CA ILE A 15 6.23 -3.63 6.18
C ILE A 15 5.68 -2.96 4.92
N GLY A 16 5.10 -3.74 4.00
CA GLY A 16 4.59 -3.23 2.73
C GLY A 16 3.47 -2.19 2.90
N SER A 17 2.56 -2.43 3.83
CA SER A 17 1.45 -1.51 4.14
C SER A 17 1.95 -0.18 4.69
N HIS A 18 2.92 -0.19 5.61
CA HIS A 18 3.54 1.02 6.14
C HIS A 18 4.36 1.77 5.06
N LEU A 19 4.98 1.05 4.13
CA LEU A 19 5.64 1.67 2.98
C LEU A 19 4.63 2.39 2.09
N VAL A 20 3.48 1.77 1.82
CA VAL A 20 2.37 2.39 1.06
C VAL A 20 1.89 3.66 1.75
N GLU A 21 1.59 3.59 3.06
CA GLU A 21 1.13 4.73 3.85
C GLU A 21 2.13 5.89 3.81
N MET A 22 3.42 5.61 4.03
CA MET A 22 4.49 6.61 3.99
C MET A 22 4.65 7.23 2.60
N LEU A 23 4.59 6.45 1.52
CA LEU A 23 4.69 6.96 0.15
C LEU A 23 3.47 7.84 -0.21
N TYR A 24 2.28 7.45 0.23
CA TYR A 24 1.06 8.24 0.08
C TYR A 24 1.19 9.60 0.78
N PHE A 25 1.60 9.62 2.05
CA PHE A 25 1.79 10.88 2.79
C PHE A 25 2.94 11.75 2.26
N LYS A 26 3.91 11.17 1.56
CA LYS A 26 4.92 11.93 0.80
C LYS A 26 4.39 12.55 -0.50
N GLY A 27 3.12 12.34 -0.84
CA GLY A 27 2.45 12.93 -2.00
C GLY A 27 2.67 12.16 -3.30
N HIS A 28 3.16 10.92 -3.24
CA HIS A 28 3.32 10.06 -4.41
C HIS A 28 2.00 9.40 -4.81
N GLN A 29 1.87 9.04 -6.09
CA GLN A 29 0.74 8.23 -6.55
C GLN A 29 1.09 6.76 -6.37
N VAL A 30 0.42 6.08 -5.45
CA VAL A 30 0.76 4.69 -5.07
C VAL A 30 -0.28 3.72 -5.62
N ARG A 31 0.18 2.61 -6.18
CA ARG A 31 -0.62 1.43 -6.52
C ARG A 31 -0.13 0.28 -5.63
N ALA A 32 -0.96 -0.13 -4.69
CA ALA A 32 -0.70 -1.27 -3.82
C ALA A 32 -1.22 -2.56 -4.47
N LEU A 33 -0.35 -3.53 -4.71
CA LEU A 33 -0.75 -4.86 -5.15
C LEU A 33 -0.93 -5.75 -3.91
N SER A 34 -2.19 -6.12 -3.63
CA SER A 34 -2.53 -7.16 -2.66
C SER A 34 -2.79 -8.47 -3.37
N GLN A 35 -2.28 -9.57 -2.81
CA GLN A 35 -2.53 -10.90 -3.32
C GLN A 35 -3.91 -11.37 -2.87
N TYR A 36 -4.72 -11.81 -3.85
CA TYR A 36 -6.01 -12.41 -3.57
C TYR A 36 -5.87 -13.61 -2.61
N ASN A 37 -6.80 -13.71 -1.67
CA ASN A 37 -6.89 -14.83 -0.72
C ASN A 37 -8.35 -15.21 -0.46
N SER A 38 -8.56 -16.38 0.13
CA SER A 38 -9.90 -16.95 0.41
C SER A 38 -10.71 -16.17 1.45
N PHE A 39 -10.10 -15.21 2.15
CA PHE A 39 -10.75 -14.41 3.17
C PHE A 39 -11.24 -13.05 2.65
N ASN A 40 -11.03 -12.75 1.36
CA ASN A 40 -11.34 -11.46 0.75
C ASN A 40 -10.80 -10.26 1.57
N ASN A 41 -9.55 -10.39 2.02
CA ASN A 41 -8.89 -9.46 2.94
C ASN A 41 -7.65 -8.85 2.25
N TRP A 42 -7.40 -7.55 2.39
CA TRP A 42 -6.23 -6.88 1.79
C TRP A 42 -4.98 -6.85 2.69
N GLY A 43 -4.90 -7.75 3.67
CA GLY A 43 -3.87 -7.80 4.70
C GLY A 43 -3.85 -6.54 5.56
N TRP A 44 -2.64 -6.07 5.86
CA TRP A 44 -2.43 -4.88 6.68
C TRP A 44 -2.89 -3.58 6.00
N LEU A 45 -3.26 -3.60 4.70
CA LEU A 45 -3.82 -2.42 4.02
C LEU A 45 -5.22 -2.06 4.52
N GLU A 46 -5.94 -2.98 5.19
CA GLU A 46 -7.26 -2.71 5.75
C GLU A 46 -7.24 -1.61 6.83
N ASP A 47 -6.11 -1.48 7.54
CA ASP A 47 -6.00 -0.71 8.77
C ASP A 47 -5.15 0.58 8.64
N ILE A 48 -4.56 0.86 7.47
CA ILE A 48 -3.74 2.07 7.26
C ILE A 48 -4.56 3.29 6.84
N ASN A 49 -4.05 4.49 7.13
CA ASN A 49 -4.76 5.76 6.97
C ASN A 49 -4.58 6.40 5.58
N CYS A 50 -4.76 5.62 4.50
CA CYS A 50 -4.65 6.14 3.13
C CYS A 50 -5.63 5.49 2.13
N LYS A 51 -6.93 5.51 2.47
CA LYS A 51 -8.03 5.03 1.62
C LYS A 51 -8.55 6.10 0.66
#